data_AF-A0A926TE34-F1
#
_entry.id   AF-A0A926TE34-F1
#
_cell.length_a   1.000
_cell.length_b   1.000
_cell.length_c   1.000
_cell.angle_alpha   90.00
_cell.angle_beta   90.00
_cell.angle_gamma   90.00
#
_symmetry.space_group_name_H-M   'P 1'
#
loop_
_entity.id
_entity.type
_entity.pdbx_description
1 polymer ?
#
loop_
_entity_poly.entity_id
_entity_poly.type
_entity_poly.pdbx_seq_one_letter_code
_entity_poly.pdbx_strand_id
1 'polypeptide(L)'
;MTIAAEQRSPLRVAQVTVPTVPDTTAPTPAVSPEPFPAPTAPSVQPTPVPAAPLVQPTPVPVAPSAQPTPVPTVPPVQSAPAPATPTQPAIAPVPGFPTPSTPAAPSTSTPSTRFAPAQAGTIYVNPSTGNDGVGAGTSDATPYRTITYALQQAAPGTIVQLAPGTYQKETGEVFPLVLPTNVVLRGDETNRGQGIVITGGDFYISRSFARQSIAILANGNSEIRGVTVTNPNTRGTGIWVESSNPTIQNNTFTDNNREGVFITGTGNPKISQNVFLRNKGNGISTASNAKGEIENNVFEDTGFGLAIGENSSPLVSGNQIRQNVDGIYVNDNARPVLRNNVIEGNKRDGIVATIAAQPDLGTAEIAGNNVFRNNGKSDLNNSTNGTIYSIGNTLDVKKVAGRIEFTAPIAGQPGTSAFQDVQGHWAQAYIEALAQQGIISGFPGGTFRPSDPVTRVQFAAIINKAFAPPPKQAALSFKDISTNFWGYQPILTAVQGGFMRGYPEGTFRPDQRIPRVQVLVALGSGLAFGNAGANVLTRYQDASEIPSWATGVVAAATQRSVVVNYPVVGQLAPNREATRAEVAAIVYQALVNAGRLQAIPSPYIVSGN
;
A
#
# COMPACT_ATOMS: atom_id res chain seq x y z
N MET A 1 -57.52 -28.56 -31.18
CA MET A 1 -56.21 -28.84 -30.55
C MET A 1 -55.55 -27.50 -30.29
N THR A 2 -56.14 -26.61 -29.50
CA THR A 2 -56.26 -26.57 -28.02
C THR A 2 -54.91 -26.34 -27.34
N ILE A 3 -54.67 -25.04 -27.10
CA ILE A 3 -53.70 -24.42 -26.21
C ILE A 3 -54.28 -24.49 -24.78
N ALA A 4 -53.48 -24.81 -23.77
CA ALA A 4 -53.80 -24.63 -22.34
C ALA A 4 -52.52 -24.11 -21.66
N ALA A 5 -52.44 -22.87 -21.18
CA ALA A 5 -53.20 -22.19 -20.11
C ALA A 5 -52.79 -22.66 -18.71
N GLU A 6 -51.91 -21.85 -18.12
CA GLU A 6 -51.53 -21.77 -16.71
C GLU A 6 -52.60 -20.98 -15.93
N GLN A 7 -53.03 -21.44 -14.74
CA GLN A 7 -53.65 -20.59 -13.69
C GLN A 7 -53.65 -21.23 -12.28
N ARG A 8 -52.97 -20.53 -11.35
CA ARG A 8 -53.39 -20.02 -10.01
C ARG A 8 -54.11 -20.93 -9.00
N SER A 9 -53.65 -20.90 -7.74
CA SER A 9 -54.44 -20.50 -6.53
C SER A 9 -53.63 -20.56 -5.20
N PRO A 10 -54.07 -19.91 -4.09
CA PRO A 10 -53.21 -19.07 -3.23
C PRO A 10 -53.12 -19.43 -1.71
N LEU A 11 -52.38 -18.56 -1.00
CA LEU A 11 -52.19 -18.37 0.46
C LEU A 11 -53.36 -18.71 1.42
N ARG A 12 -52.99 -19.25 2.61
CA ARG A 12 -53.73 -19.00 3.87
C ARG A 12 -52.78 -18.96 5.09
N VAL A 13 -53.12 -18.05 6.00
CA VAL A 13 -52.44 -17.61 7.24
C VAL A 13 -53.11 -18.22 8.48
N ALA A 14 -52.42 -18.14 9.63
CA ALA A 14 -52.86 -18.25 11.04
C ALA A 14 -52.61 -19.64 11.70
N GLN A 15 -52.18 -19.80 12.95
CA GLN A 15 -52.05 -18.88 14.09
C GLN A 15 -51.17 -19.52 15.21
N VAL A 16 -50.69 -18.66 16.11
CA VAL A 16 -49.84 -18.90 17.29
C VAL A 16 -50.57 -19.66 18.42
N THR A 17 -49.86 -20.51 19.15
CA THR A 17 -50.19 -20.86 20.56
C THR A 17 -48.94 -21.29 21.32
N VAL A 18 -48.73 -20.71 22.51
CA VAL A 18 -47.71 -21.05 23.51
C VAL A 18 -48.40 -21.81 24.65
N PRO A 19 -47.75 -22.81 25.28
CA PRO A 19 -47.75 -22.80 26.75
C PRO A 19 -46.43 -23.29 27.42
N THR A 20 -45.97 -22.46 28.36
CA THR A 20 -45.49 -22.73 29.75
C THR A 20 -44.53 -23.88 30.12
N VAL A 21 -43.53 -23.45 30.89
CA VAL A 21 -42.48 -24.17 31.65
C VAL A 21 -43.05 -24.98 32.84
N PRO A 22 -42.34 -26.03 33.29
CA PRO A 22 -42.10 -26.16 34.73
C PRO A 22 -40.61 -26.38 35.08
N ASP A 23 -40.22 -25.68 36.13
CA ASP A 23 -38.99 -25.81 36.91
C ASP A 23 -39.11 -27.01 37.88
N THR A 24 -38.02 -27.73 38.16
CA THR A 24 -37.72 -28.47 39.41
C THR A 24 -36.40 -29.27 39.30
N THR A 25 -35.34 -28.66 39.84
CA THR A 25 -34.37 -29.22 40.82
C THR A 25 -34.05 -30.74 40.88
N ALA A 26 -32.78 -31.06 40.54
CA ALA A 26 -31.80 -31.97 41.20
C ALA A 26 -32.01 -33.51 41.28
N PRO A 27 -30.94 -34.33 41.50
CA PRO A 27 -29.55 -34.24 41.04
C PRO A 27 -29.08 -35.49 40.24
N THR A 28 -27.96 -35.31 39.55
CA THR A 28 -27.19 -36.25 38.73
C THR A 28 -26.69 -37.49 39.50
N PRO A 29 -26.78 -38.71 38.93
CA PRO A 29 -25.91 -39.83 39.31
C PRO A 29 -24.65 -39.86 38.43
N ALA A 30 -23.52 -40.06 39.10
CA ALA A 30 -22.18 -40.15 38.53
C ALA A 30 -22.05 -41.28 37.50
N VAL A 31 -21.49 -40.95 36.33
CA VAL A 31 -21.02 -41.94 35.35
C VAL A 31 -19.55 -42.25 35.69
N SER A 32 -19.30 -43.51 36.02
CA SER A 32 -17.96 -44.07 36.26
C SER A 32 -17.07 -43.96 35.00
N PRO A 33 -15.76 -43.74 35.15
CA PRO A 33 -14.83 -43.69 34.03
C PRO A 33 -14.58 -45.09 33.45
N GLU A 34 -14.66 -45.20 32.12
CA GLU A 34 -14.27 -46.40 31.38
C GLU A 34 -12.79 -46.76 31.62
N PRO A 35 -12.43 -48.05 31.63
CA PRO A 35 -11.08 -48.49 31.96
C PRO A 35 -10.09 -48.28 30.82
N PHE A 36 -8.91 -47.76 31.17
CA PHE A 36 -7.71 -47.75 30.33
C PHE A 36 -7.35 -49.16 29.84
N PRO A 37 -6.98 -49.36 28.57
CA PRO A 37 -6.38 -50.61 28.14
C PRO A 37 -4.93 -50.71 28.63
N ALA A 38 -4.59 -51.87 29.21
CA ALA A 38 -3.26 -52.27 29.67
C ALA A 38 -2.30 -52.54 28.48
N PRO A 39 -0.97 -52.48 28.71
CA PRO A 39 0.04 -52.45 27.65
C PRO A 39 0.29 -53.84 27.05
N THR A 40 0.23 -53.95 25.73
CA THR A 40 0.70 -55.13 24.99
C THR A 40 2.23 -55.15 24.90
N ALA A 41 2.79 -56.33 25.18
CA ALA A 41 4.21 -56.68 25.15
C ALA A 41 4.84 -56.61 23.72
N PRO A 42 6.18 -56.65 23.60
CA PRO A 42 6.91 -56.02 22.50
C PRO A 42 6.89 -56.83 21.21
N SER A 43 6.60 -56.17 20.09
CA SER A 43 6.78 -56.69 18.75
C SER A 43 8.27 -56.85 18.44
N VAL A 44 8.62 -58.05 17.98
CA VAL A 44 9.94 -58.45 17.48
C VAL A 44 10.37 -57.52 16.34
N GLN A 45 11.54 -56.90 16.47
CA GLN A 45 12.21 -56.15 15.41
C GLN A 45 12.52 -57.06 14.22
N PRO A 46 12.24 -56.65 12.96
CA PRO A 46 12.94 -57.24 11.83
C PRO A 46 14.40 -56.74 11.83
N THR A 47 15.33 -57.69 11.84
CA THR A 47 16.77 -57.46 11.62
C THR A 47 17.02 -56.62 10.36
N PRO A 48 17.97 -55.66 10.39
CA PRO A 48 18.32 -54.88 9.22
C PRO A 48 18.99 -55.76 8.15
N VAL A 49 18.43 -55.75 6.95
CA VAL A 49 19.09 -56.26 5.74
C VAL A 49 20.31 -55.38 5.45
N PRO A 50 21.52 -55.94 5.23
CA PRO A 50 22.67 -55.13 4.85
C PRO A 50 22.42 -54.53 3.46
N ALA A 51 22.46 -53.20 3.38
CA ALA A 51 22.38 -52.48 2.12
C ALA A 51 23.59 -52.86 1.23
N ALA A 52 23.30 -53.27 0.00
CA ALA A 52 24.30 -53.44 -1.04
C ALA A 52 25.06 -52.12 -1.25
N PRO A 53 26.38 -52.15 -1.53
CA PRO A 53 27.14 -50.94 -1.78
C PRO A 53 26.64 -50.28 -3.07
N LEU A 54 26.17 -49.04 -2.93
CA LEU A 54 25.89 -48.18 -4.08
C LEU A 54 27.22 -47.90 -4.80
N VAL A 55 27.36 -48.50 -5.97
CA VAL A 55 28.39 -48.16 -6.95
C VAL A 55 28.18 -46.69 -7.33
N GLN A 56 29.18 -45.86 -7.05
CA GLN A 56 29.20 -44.46 -7.50
C GLN A 56 29.11 -44.43 -9.04
N PRO A 57 28.28 -43.56 -9.66
CA PRO A 57 28.40 -43.33 -11.08
C PRO A 57 29.77 -42.70 -11.36
N THR A 58 30.57 -43.38 -12.18
CA THR A 58 31.80 -42.85 -12.77
C THR A 58 31.51 -41.54 -13.50
N PRO A 59 32.42 -40.54 -13.41
CA PRO A 59 32.24 -39.29 -14.12
C PRO A 59 32.32 -39.53 -15.64
N VAL A 60 31.25 -39.16 -16.35
CA VAL A 60 31.27 -39.02 -17.81
C VAL A 60 32.27 -37.92 -18.17
N PRO A 61 33.24 -38.14 -19.08
CA PRO A 61 34.13 -37.09 -19.53
C PRO A 61 33.34 -36.05 -20.33
N VAL A 62 33.27 -34.83 -19.81
CA VAL A 62 32.78 -33.67 -20.54
C VAL A 62 33.80 -33.33 -21.63
N ALA A 63 33.36 -33.34 -22.88
CA ALA A 63 34.14 -32.87 -24.02
C ALA A 63 34.56 -31.40 -23.80
N PRO A 64 35.78 -30.99 -24.20
CA PRO A 64 36.21 -29.60 -24.05
C PRO A 64 35.38 -28.70 -24.96
N SER A 65 34.56 -27.84 -24.35
CA SER A 65 33.89 -26.74 -25.03
C SER A 65 34.93 -25.79 -25.64
N ALA A 66 34.77 -25.49 -26.93
CA ALA A 66 35.59 -24.55 -27.67
C ALA A 66 35.66 -23.18 -26.98
N GLN A 67 36.86 -22.59 -26.96
CA GLN A 67 37.10 -21.23 -26.50
C GLN A 67 36.22 -20.22 -27.29
N PRO A 68 35.61 -19.23 -26.63
CA PRO A 68 35.14 -18.05 -27.34
C PRO A 68 36.34 -17.23 -27.82
N THR A 69 36.38 -16.95 -29.12
CA THR A 69 37.30 -15.99 -29.74
C THR A 69 37.11 -14.59 -29.14
N PRO A 70 38.19 -13.79 -28.97
CA PRO A 70 38.06 -12.44 -28.45
C PRO A 70 37.39 -11.53 -29.50
N VAL A 71 36.31 -10.87 -29.10
CA VAL A 71 35.70 -9.75 -29.83
C VAL A 71 36.63 -8.54 -29.71
N PRO A 72 36.97 -7.83 -30.81
CA PRO A 72 37.85 -6.67 -30.76
C PRO A 72 37.20 -5.51 -30.00
N THR A 73 37.95 -4.94 -29.06
CA THR A 73 37.63 -3.71 -28.33
C THR A 73 37.55 -2.52 -29.28
N VAL A 74 36.38 -1.91 -29.37
CA VAL A 74 36.18 -0.59 -29.99
C VAL A 74 36.70 0.49 -29.04
N PRO A 75 37.58 1.42 -29.47
CA PRO A 75 38.08 2.48 -28.61
C PRO A 75 36.98 3.52 -28.28
N PRO A 76 37.06 4.19 -27.11
CA PRO A 76 36.05 5.14 -26.68
C PRO A 76 36.01 6.38 -27.59
N VAL A 77 34.81 6.68 -28.09
CA VAL A 77 34.51 7.93 -28.81
C VAL A 77 34.62 9.09 -27.83
N GLN A 78 35.60 9.96 -28.05
CA GLN A 78 35.72 11.24 -27.36
C GLN A 78 34.53 12.14 -27.69
N SER A 79 33.90 12.66 -26.64
CA SER A 79 32.88 13.71 -26.70
C SER A 79 33.47 14.97 -27.33
N ALA A 80 33.08 15.28 -28.56
CA ALA A 80 33.37 16.57 -29.18
C ALA A 80 32.57 17.68 -28.48
N PRO A 81 33.17 18.86 -28.21
CA PRO A 81 32.48 19.99 -27.59
C PRO A 81 31.52 20.67 -28.58
N ALA A 82 30.44 21.22 -28.03
CA ALA A 82 29.41 21.97 -28.74
C ALA A 82 29.99 23.20 -29.49
N PRO A 83 29.49 23.53 -30.70
CA PRO A 83 29.93 24.71 -31.43
C PRO A 83 29.39 26.00 -30.79
N ALA A 84 30.28 26.98 -30.69
CA ALA A 84 30.05 28.30 -30.14
C ALA A 84 29.08 29.14 -30.97
N THR A 85 28.23 29.88 -30.26
CA THR A 85 27.36 30.95 -30.74
C THR A 85 28.19 32.05 -31.43
N PRO A 86 27.84 32.50 -32.65
CA PRO A 86 28.51 33.63 -33.27
C PRO A 86 28.08 34.95 -32.62
N THR A 87 29.06 35.66 -32.06
CA THR A 87 28.99 37.08 -31.69
C THR A 87 28.97 37.94 -32.96
N GLN A 88 28.04 38.89 -33.04
CA GLN A 88 28.12 40.05 -33.95
C GLN A 88 28.27 41.35 -33.13
N PRO A 89 28.92 42.38 -33.70
CA PRO A 89 29.69 43.39 -32.96
C PRO A 89 28.90 44.59 -32.48
N ALA A 90 29.43 45.21 -31.42
CA ALA A 90 29.06 46.54 -30.95
C ALA A 90 29.52 47.64 -31.94
N ILE A 91 28.64 48.61 -32.19
CA ILE A 91 28.99 49.91 -32.78
C ILE A 91 28.76 50.99 -31.72
N ALA A 92 29.72 51.92 -31.67
CA ALA A 92 29.97 52.95 -30.67
C ALA A 92 29.05 54.21 -30.81
N PRO A 93 29.12 55.18 -29.87
CA PRO A 93 28.05 56.14 -29.53
C PRO A 93 28.27 57.56 -30.08
N VAL A 94 27.22 58.41 -30.14
CA VAL A 94 27.34 59.88 -30.09
C VAL A 94 26.09 60.52 -29.42
N PRO A 95 26.22 61.58 -28.59
CA PRO A 95 25.20 62.06 -27.64
C PRO A 95 24.52 63.39 -28.00
N GLY A 96 23.37 63.69 -27.35
CA GLY A 96 22.71 65.01 -27.40
C GLY A 96 21.47 65.13 -26.50
N PHE A 97 21.64 65.82 -25.36
CA PHE A 97 20.73 66.39 -24.31
C PHE A 97 19.24 66.72 -24.64
N PRO A 98 18.39 67.12 -23.66
CA PRO A 98 18.28 66.86 -22.21
C PRO A 98 16.85 66.41 -21.76
N THR A 99 16.71 65.96 -20.50
CA THR A 99 15.43 65.71 -19.78
C THR A 99 14.68 67.02 -19.45
N PRO A 100 13.33 67.08 -19.35
CA PRO A 100 12.66 66.68 -18.10
C PRO A 100 11.20 66.17 -18.17
N SER A 101 10.79 65.57 -17.05
CA SER A 101 9.44 65.52 -16.45
C SER A 101 8.32 64.68 -17.09
N THR A 102 7.79 63.78 -16.26
CA THR A 102 6.59 62.94 -16.38
C THR A 102 5.33 63.76 -16.67
N PRO A 103 4.44 63.26 -17.54
CA PRO A 103 3.05 63.03 -17.10
C PRO A 103 2.49 61.66 -17.54
N ALA A 104 1.40 61.28 -16.89
CA ALA A 104 0.74 59.98 -16.97
C ALA A 104 0.17 59.60 -18.35
N ALA A 105 0.13 58.29 -18.54
CA ALA A 105 -0.54 57.40 -19.52
C ALA A 105 -1.39 57.98 -20.67
N PRO A 106 -1.33 57.31 -21.84
CA PRO A 106 -2.52 56.96 -22.59
C PRO A 106 -2.63 55.45 -22.83
N SER A 107 -3.83 54.95 -22.54
CA SER A 107 -4.39 53.66 -22.91
C SER A 107 -4.25 53.37 -24.41
N THR A 108 -3.61 52.25 -24.76
CA THR A 108 -3.67 51.66 -26.10
C THR A 108 -4.41 50.32 -26.02
N SER A 109 -5.69 50.37 -26.38
CA SER A 109 -6.54 49.24 -26.69
C SER A 109 -5.99 48.51 -27.92
N THR A 110 -5.41 47.34 -27.73
CA THR A 110 -5.27 46.32 -28.77
C THR A 110 -6.41 45.31 -28.61
N PRO A 111 -7.17 44.98 -29.67
CA PRO A 111 -8.25 44.01 -29.58
C PRO A 111 -7.63 42.63 -29.41
N SER A 112 -7.55 42.17 -28.16
CA SER A 112 -7.41 40.76 -27.86
C SER A 112 -8.73 40.08 -28.21
N THR A 113 -8.88 39.59 -29.43
CA THR A 113 -9.78 38.47 -29.68
C THR A 113 -9.17 37.23 -29.01
N ARG A 114 -9.26 37.19 -27.67
CA ARG A 114 -9.30 35.91 -26.99
C ARG A 114 -10.48 35.18 -27.60
N PHE A 115 -10.24 34.13 -28.36
CA PHE A 115 -11.26 33.12 -28.55
C PHE A 115 -11.62 32.65 -27.14
N ALA A 116 -12.79 33.07 -26.67
CA ALA A 116 -13.43 32.44 -25.54
C ALA A 116 -13.47 30.92 -25.81
N PRO A 117 -13.25 30.06 -24.81
CA PRO A 117 -13.46 28.63 -25.02
C PRO A 117 -14.87 28.45 -25.60
N ALA A 118 -14.95 27.81 -26.77
CA ALA A 118 -16.22 27.44 -27.37
C ALA A 118 -17.03 26.71 -26.30
N GLN A 119 -18.24 27.19 -26.04
CA GLN A 119 -19.11 26.65 -25.00
C GLN A 119 -19.34 25.16 -25.29
N ALA A 120 -18.78 24.31 -24.43
CA ALA A 120 -18.93 22.86 -24.50
C ALA A 120 -20.42 22.49 -24.52
N GLY A 121 -20.93 22.08 -25.68
CA GLY A 121 -22.32 21.72 -25.88
C GLY A 121 -22.63 20.30 -25.41
N THR A 122 -23.91 20.02 -25.15
CA THR A 122 -24.42 18.66 -24.98
C THR A 122 -25.00 18.17 -26.30
N ILE A 123 -24.58 16.98 -26.75
CA ILE A 123 -25.16 16.23 -27.86
C ILE A 123 -26.04 15.13 -27.30
N TYR A 124 -27.30 15.04 -27.70
CA TYR A 124 -28.23 14.01 -27.25
C TYR A 124 -28.33 12.87 -28.26
N VAL A 125 -28.34 11.62 -27.77
CA VAL A 125 -28.37 10.41 -28.61
C VAL A 125 -29.43 9.43 -28.10
N ASN A 126 -30.30 8.94 -28.99
CA ASN A 126 -31.30 7.91 -28.70
C ASN A 126 -31.36 6.90 -29.86
N PRO A 127 -31.08 5.61 -29.62
CA PRO A 127 -30.97 4.62 -30.68
C PRO A 127 -32.32 4.21 -31.27
N SER A 128 -33.41 4.50 -30.55
CA SER A 128 -34.78 4.14 -30.95
C SER A 128 -35.45 5.27 -31.74
N THR A 129 -35.35 6.51 -31.24
CA THR A 129 -36.09 7.67 -31.78
C THR A 129 -35.23 8.68 -32.53
N GLY A 130 -33.90 8.59 -32.44
CA GLY A 130 -32.99 9.56 -33.02
C GLY A 130 -32.81 9.43 -34.53
N ASN A 131 -32.23 10.47 -35.13
CA ASN A 131 -31.89 10.56 -36.54
C ASN A 131 -30.52 11.23 -36.75
N ASP A 132 -29.63 10.63 -37.52
CA ASP A 132 -28.27 11.13 -37.81
C ASP A 132 -28.27 12.16 -38.95
N GLY A 133 -29.17 13.14 -38.86
CA GLY A 133 -29.36 14.20 -39.85
C GLY A 133 -28.95 15.57 -39.35
N VAL A 134 -28.81 16.52 -40.28
CA VAL A 134 -28.52 17.92 -39.97
C VAL A 134 -29.60 18.50 -39.05
N GLY A 135 -29.20 19.15 -37.96
CA GLY A 135 -30.09 19.80 -37.00
C GLY A 135 -30.58 18.91 -35.85
N ALA A 136 -30.30 17.61 -35.89
CA ALA A 136 -30.50 16.72 -34.74
C ALA A 136 -29.35 16.83 -33.72
N GLY A 137 -29.47 16.13 -32.60
CA GLY A 137 -28.48 16.08 -31.52
C GLY A 137 -28.48 17.27 -30.56
N THR A 138 -29.26 18.32 -30.82
CA THR A 138 -29.26 19.57 -30.02
C THR A 138 -30.12 19.51 -28.76
N SER A 139 -31.08 18.59 -28.70
CA SER A 139 -31.99 18.38 -27.56
C SER A 139 -32.44 16.92 -27.47
N ASP A 140 -33.02 16.54 -26.34
CA ASP A 140 -33.64 15.24 -26.10
C ASP A 140 -34.87 14.98 -27.00
N ALA A 141 -35.56 16.03 -27.45
CA ALA A 141 -36.68 15.96 -28.39
C ALA A 141 -36.25 15.66 -29.84
N THR A 142 -35.00 16.00 -30.19
CA THR A 142 -34.44 15.79 -31.53
C THR A 142 -33.03 15.19 -31.44
N PRO A 143 -32.85 13.98 -30.89
CA PRO A 143 -31.54 13.40 -30.66
C PRO A 143 -30.94 12.81 -31.94
N TYR A 144 -29.61 12.65 -31.98
CA TYR A 144 -28.97 11.76 -32.94
C TYR A 144 -29.36 10.31 -32.67
N ARG A 145 -29.26 9.47 -33.71
CA ARG A 145 -29.55 8.04 -33.58
C ARG A 145 -28.37 7.29 -32.98
N THR A 146 -27.16 7.56 -33.46
CA THR A 146 -25.97 6.77 -33.13
C THR A 146 -24.94 7.55 -32.33
N ILE A 147 -24.23 6.83 -31.46
CA ILE A 147 -23.03 7.30 -30.77
C ILE A 147 -21.94 7.57 -31.80
N THR A 148 -21.82 6.69 -32.80
CA THR A 148 -20.89 6.82 -33.93
C THR A 148 -20.96 8.19 -34.57
N TYR A 149 -22.17 8.64 -34.96
CA TYR A 149 -22.33 9.95 -35.57
C TYR A 149 -22.06 11.07 -34.57
N ALA A 150 -22.57 10.96 -33.34
CA ALA A 150 -22.35 11.96 -32.29
C ALA A 150 -20.85 12.21 -32.01
N LEU A 151 -20.03 11.16 -31.95
CA LEU A 151 -18.58 11.27 -31.71
C LEU A 151 -17.84 11.93 -32.87
N GLN A 152 -18.33 11.81 -34.10
CA GLN A 152 -17.76 12.51 -35.27
C GLN A 152 -18.05 14.02 -35.22
N GLN A 153 -19.17 14.42 -34.61
CA GLN A 153 -19.54 15.83 -34.44
C GLN A 153 -18.96 16.46 -33.17
N ALA A 154 -18.50 15.65 -32.22
CA ALA A 154 -18.06 16.10 -30.92
C ALA A 154 -16.71 16.86 -30.98
N ALA A 155 -16.70 18.10 -30.49
CA ALA A 155 -15.48 18.84 -30.19
C ALA A 155 -14.99 18.55 -28.75
N PRO A 156 -13.70 18.79 -28.43
CA PRO A 156 -13.21 18.71 -27.06
C PRO A 156 -14.09 19.51 -26.07
N GLY A 157 -14.47 18.88 -24.96
CA GLY A 157 -15.40 19.41 -23.96
C GLY A 157 -16.85 18.96 -24.15
N THR A 158 -17.22 18.40 -25.30
CA THR A 158 -18.59 17.97 -25.59
C THR A 158 -19.05 16.85 -24.65
N ILE A 159 -20.29 16.94 -24.19
CA ILE A 159 -20.99 15.86 -23.49
C ILE A 159 -21.92 15.16 -24.47
N VAL A 160 -21.69 13.88 -24.75
CA VAL A 160 -22.60 13.01 -25.50
C VAL A 160 -23.53 12.32 -24.50
N GLN A 161 -24.74 12.86 -24.34
CA GLN A 161 -25.79 12.35 -23.47
C GLN A 161 -26.57 11.22 -24.15
N LEU A 162 -26.55 10.05 -23.55
CA LEU A 162 -27.28 8.87 -24.01
C LEU A 162 -28.64 8.75 -23.33
N ALA A 163 -29.66 8.43 -24.11
CA ALA A 163 -30.95 7.99 -23.62
C ALA A 163 -30.97 6.46 -23.40
N PRO A 164 -31.88 5.93 -22.58
CA PRO A 164 -32.08 4.49 -22.46
C PRO A 164 -32.32 3.82 -23.82
N GLY A 165 -31.63 2.70 -24.04
CA GLY A 165 -31.67 1.97 -25.29
C GLY A 165 -30.48 1.03 -25.45
N THR A 166 -30.53 0.24 -26.51
CA THR A 166 -29.42 -0.63 -26.92
C THR A 166 -28.74 -0.05 -28.14
N TYR A 167 -27.45 0.22 -28.02
CA TYR A 167 -26.56 0.78 -29.02
C TYR A 167 -25.70 -0.36 -29.58
N GLN A 168 -26.04 -0.82 -30.78
CA GLN A 168 -25.44 -1.97 -31.43
C GLN A 168 -25.37 -1.77 -32.94
N LYS A 169 -24.76 -2.71 -33.66
CA LYS A 169 -24.63 -2.63 -35.12
C LYS A 169 -25.98 -2.54 -35.83
N GLU A 170 -26.98 -3.26 -35.32
CA GLU A 170 -28.36 -3.27 -35.84
C GLU A 170 -29.07 -1.93 -35.64
N THR A 171 -28.66 -1.12 -34.66
CA THR A 171 -29.17 0.24 -34.47
C THR A 171 -28.36 1.31 -35.22
N GLY A 172 -27.28 0.91 -35.90
CA GLY A 172 -26.47 1.77 -36.77
C GLY A 172 -25.06 2.07 -36.25
N GLU A 173 -24.64 1.51 -35.12
CA GLU A 173 -23.29 1.76 -34.59
C GLU A 173 -22.20 1.11 -35.45
N VAL A 174 -21.08 1.81 -35.57
CA VAL A 174 -19.85 1.32 -36.21
C VAL A 174 -18.78 1.18 -35.13
N PHE A 175 -18.43 -0.06 -34.82
CA PHE A 175 -17.39 -0.38 -33.84
C PHE A 175 -15.99 -0.43 -34.48
N PRO A 176 -14.91 -0.18 -33.71
CA PRO A 176 -14.94 0.31 -32.33
C PRO A 176 -15.40 1.77 -32.24
N LEU A 177 -16.13 2.12 -31.19
CA LEU A 177 -16.48 3.51 -30.89
C LEU A 177 -15.22 4.24 -30.42
N VAL A 178 -14.73 5.17 -31.23
CA VAL A 178 -13.50 5.91 -30.93
C VAL A 178 -13.85 7.19 -30.19
N LEU A 179 -13.62 7.22 -28.88
CA LEU A 179 -13.87 8.40 -28.06
C LEU A 179 -12.74 9.44 -28.25
N PRO A 180 -13.05 10.67 -28.71
CA PRO A 180 -12.05 11.72 -28.85
C PRO A 180 -11.57 12.25 -27.49
N THR A 181 -10.40 12.88 -27.50
CA THR A 181 -9.83 13.54 -26.31
C THR A 181 -10.79 14.58 -25.73
N ASN A 182 -10.95 14.56 -24.41
CA ASN A 182 -11.80 15.48 -23.63
C ASN A 182 -13.29 15.43 -24.01
N VAL A 183 -13.79 14.35 -24.60
CA VAL A 183 -15.23 14.13 -24.81
C VAL A 183 -15.76 13.23 -23.71
N VAL A 184 -16.96 13.56 -23.21
CA VAL A 184 -17.67 12.79 -22.17
C VAL A 184 -18.78 11.99 -22.83
N LEU A 185 -18.75 10.66 -22.75
CA LEU A 185 -19.88 9.79 -23.05
C LEU A 185 -20.65 9.54 -21.75
N ARG A 186 -21.86 10.08 -21.64
CA ARG A 186 -22.65 10.09 -20.40
C ARG A 186 -24.00 9.41 -20.60
N GLY A 187 -24.25 8.35 -19.85
CA GLY A 187 -25.57 7.75 -19.68
C GLY A 187 -26.19 8.14 -18.34
N ASP A 188 -26.57 7.15 -17.54
CA ASP A 188 -27.18 7.29 -16.21
C ASP A 188 -26.23 6.77 -15.14
N GLU A 189 -25.60 7.71 -14.43
CA GLU A 189 -24.64 7.38 -13.36
C GLU A 189 -25.32 6.83 -12.11
N THR A 190 -26.61 7.14 -11.89
CA THR A 190 -27.32 6.80 -10.65
C THR A 190 -27.57 5.29 -10.54
N ASN A 191 -27.76 4.62 -11.67
CA ASN A 191 -27.97 3.18 -11.77
C ASN A 191 -26.82 2.45 -12.50
N ARG A 192 -25.69 3.13 -12.71
CA ARG A 192 -24.52 2.61 -13.44
C ARG A 192 -24.84 2.12 -14.86
N GLY A 193 -25.71 2.85 -15.56
CA GLY A 193 -26.09 2.60 -16.94
C GLY A 193 -27.05 1.43 -17.15
N GLN A 194 -27.80 1.03 -16.13
CA GLN A 194 -28.87 0.05 -16.29
C GLN A 194 -29.91 0.59 -17.29
N GLY A 195 -30.02 -0.04 -18.45
CA GLY A 195 -30.90 0.39 -19.55
C GLY A 195 -30.22 1.22 -20.65
N ILE A 196 -28.93 1.53 -20.52
CA ILE A 196 -28.11 2.16 -21.57
C ILE A 196 -27.01 1.17 -21.95
N VAL A 197 -27.29 0.32 -22.93
CA VAL A 197 -26.46 -0.85 -23.26
C VAL A 197 -25.71 -0.60 -24.56
N ILE A 198 -24.38 -0.57 -24.52
CA ILE A 198 -23.50 -0.59 -25.69
C ILE A 198 -23.07 -2.03 -25.90
N THR A 199 -23.53 -2.66 -26.99
CA THR A 199 -23.22 -4.07 -27.27
C THR A 199 -22.64 -4.28 -28.65
N GLY A 200 -21.45 -4.88 -28.70
CA GLY A 200 -20.71 -5.14 -29.93
C GLY A 200 -19.22 -4.84 -29.80
N GLY A 201 -18.53 -4.91 -30.94
CA GLY A 201 -17.11 -4.63 -31.06
C GLY A 201 -16.60 -4.93 -32.46
N ASP A 202 -15.41 -4.44 -32.77
CA ASP A 202 -14.70 -4.79 -34.02
C ASP A 202 -13.19 -4.76 -33.77
N PHE A 203 -12.40 -5.17 -34.76
CA PHE A 203 -10.96 -5.29 -34.65
C PHE A 203 -10.28 -3.94 -34.49
N TYR A 204 -9.39 -3.89 -33.50
CA TYR A 204 -8.44 -2.83 -33.29
C TYR A 204 -7.03 -3.42 -33.27
N ILE A 205 -6.11 -2.81 -34.02
CA ILE A 205 -4.70 -3.19 -34.04
C ILE A 205 -3.97 -2.29 -33.03
N SER A 206 -3.66 -2.87 -31.87
CA SER A 206 -2.91 -2.17 -30.83
C SER A 206 -1.46 -1.90 -31.26
N ARG A 207 -0.93 -0.76 -30.81
CA ARG A 207 0.46 -0.34 -31.09
C ARG A 207 1.44 -0.90 -30.06
N SER A 208 0.94 -1.24 -28.88
CA SER A 208 1.67 -1.77 -27.73
C SER A 208 1.31 -3.22 -27.42
N PHE A 209 0.32 -3.78 -28.11
CA PHE A 209 -0.15 -5.16 -27.91
C PHE A 209 -0.52 -5.81 -29.25
N ALA A 210 -1.25 -6.93 -29.20
CA ALA A 210 -1.79 -7.62 -30.37
C ALA A 210 -3.20 -7.12 -30.76
N ARG A 211 -3.61 -7.44 -31.99
CA ARG A 211 -4.97 -7.21 -32.48
C ARG A 211 -6.03 -7.80 -31.55
N GLN A 212 -7.01 -7.01 -31.12
CA GLN A 212 -8.15 -7.43 -30.29
C GLN A 212 -9.47 -6.95 -30.88
N SER A 213 -10.60 -7.57 -30.47
CA SER A 213 -11.92 -7.00 -30.73
C SER A 213 -12.31 -6.12 -29.55
N ILE A 214 -12.63 -4.84 -29.79
CA ILE A 214 -12.94 -3.88 -28.73
C ILE A 214 -14.26 -3.17 -29.04
N ALA A 215 -15.02 -2.80 -28.00
CA ALA A 215 -16.23 -1.99 -28.16
C ALA A 215 -15.88 -0.50 -28.22
N ILE A 216 -15.02 -0.03 -27.31
CA ILE A 216 -14.68 1.39 -27.19
C ILE A 216 -13.16 1.57 -27.13
N LEU A 217 -12.63 2.50 -27.92
CA LEU A 217 -11.27 3.00 -27.79
C LEU A 217 -11.30 4.37 -27.10
N ALA A 218 -10.76 4.46 -25.88
CA ALA A 218 -10.78 5.68 -25.09
C ALA A 218 -9.48 6.49 -25.26
N ASN A 219 -9.54 7.61 -26.00
CA ASN A 219 -8.36 8.45 -26.25
C ASN A 219 -8.26 9.65 -25.29
N GLY A 220 -7.04 10.16 -25.13
CA GLY A 220 -6.75 11.37 -24.36
C GLY A 220 -7.28 11.31 -22.93
N ASN A 221 -7.91 12.39 -22.47
CA ASN A 221 -8.61 12.48 -21.20
C ASN A 221 -10.14 12.41 -21.40
N SER A 222 -10.60 11.50 -22.27
CA SER A 222 -12.03 11.25 -22.45
C SER A 222 -12.68 10.69 -21.18
N GLU A 223 -14.00 10.77 -21.09
CA GLU A 223 -14.74 10.27 -19.95
C GLU A 223 -15.88 9.35 -20.38
N ILE A 224 -16.09 8.25 -19.65
CA ILE A 224 -17.15 7.28 -19.90
C ILE A 224 -17.89 7.07 -18.60
N ARG A 225 -19.17 7.45 -18.58
CA ARG A 225 -19.97 7.51 -17.36
C ARG A 225 -21.36 6.94 -17.55
N GLY A 226 -21.84 6.13 -16.62
CA GLY A 226 -23.24 5.71 -16.59
C GLY A 226 -23.69 4.83 -17.76
N VAL A 227 -22.83 3.96 -18.30
CA VAL A 227 -23.19 3.03 -19.38
C VAL A 227 -22.98 1.57 -19.02
N THR A 228 -23.74 0.69 -19.65
CA THR A 228 -23.48 -0.76 -19.67
C THR A 228 -22.73 -1.13 -20.94
N VAL A 229 -21.62 -1.86 -20.85
CA VAL A 229 -20.82 -2.28 -22.02
C VAL A 229 -20.66 -3.80 -22.06
N THR A 230 -21.01 -4.37 -23.21
CA THR A 230 -20.91 -5.80 -23.50
C THR A 230 -20.25 -6.02 -24.86
N ASN A 231 -19.21 -6.85 -24.92
CA ASN A 231 -18.59 -7.27 -26.16
C ASN A 231 -18.61 -8.80 -26.27
N PRO A 232 -19.62 -9.36 -26.95
CA PRO A 232 -19.81 -10.81 -27.05
C PRO A 232 -18.87 -11.45 -28.08
N ASN A 233 -18.14 -10.66 -28.87
CA ASN A 233 -17.27 -11.17 -29.92
C ASN A 233 -16.17 -12.09 -29.37
N THR A 234 -15.62 -12.95 -30.21
CA THR A 234 -14.42 -13.73 -29.86
C THR A 234 -13.29 -12.79 -29.43
N ARG A 235 -12.78 -12.97 -28.19
CA ARG A 235 -11.81 -12.07 -27.56
C ARG A 235 -12.29 -10.60 -27.45
N GLY A 236 -13.59 -10.41 -27.26
CA GLY A 236 -14.22 -9.10 -27.10
C GLY A 236 -13.88 -8.46 -25.76
N THR A 237 -13.19 -7.32 -25.81
CA THR A 237 -12.96 -6.41 -24.68
C THR A 237 -13.95 -5.26 -24.73
N GLY A 238 -14.44 -4.79 -23.57
CA GLY A 238 -15.32 -3.61 -23.51
C GLY A 238 -14.58 -2.33 -23.92
N ILE A 239 -13.72 -1.82 -23.04
CA ILE A 239 -12.93 -0.60 -23.30
C ILE A 239 -11.45 -0.93 -23.45
N TRP A 240 -10.82 -0.35 -24.45
CA TRP A 240 -9.37 -0.33 -24.64
C TRP A 240 -8.79 1.04 -24.31
N VAL A 241 -7.78 1.04 -23.42
CA VAL A 241 -7.02 2.22 -23.00
C VAL A 241 -5.56 2.00 -23.38
N GLU A 242 -5.04 2.82 -24.30
CA GLU A 242 -3.69 2.64 -24.82
C GLU A 242 -2.91 3.96 -24.81
N SER A 243 -2.01 4.09 -23.84
CA SER A 243 -1.23 5.31 -23.62
C SER A 243 -2.10 6.58 -23.49
N SER A 244 -3.26 6.44 -22.87
CA SER A 244 -4.24 7.50 -22.59
C SER A 244 -4.69 7.49 -21.13
N ASN A 245 -5.35 8.56 -20.68
CA ASN A 245 -5.72 8.78 -19.27
C ASN A 245 -7.22 9.10 -19.11
N PRO A 246 -8.14 8.25 -19.62
CA PRO A 246 -9.56 8.51 -19.49
C PRO A 246 -10.06 8.36 -18.05
N THR A 247 -11.21 8.97 -17.76
CA THR A 247 -12.00 8.69 -16.55
C THR A 247 -13.13 7.73 -16.90
N ILE A 248 -13.18 6.57 -16.24
CA ILE A 248 -14.20 5.54 -16.44
C ILE A 248 -14.92 5.38 -15.10
N GLN A 249 -16.14 5.92 -15.00
CA GLN A 249 -16.82 6.03 -13.71
C GLN A 249 -18.29 5.60 -13.76
N ASN A 250 -18.80 4.93 -12.72
CA ASN A 250 -20.22 4.60 -12.61
C ASN A 250 -20.76 3.80 -13.82
N ASN A 251 -20.00 2.82 -14.33
CA ASN A 251 -20.42 1.97 -15.46
C ASN A 251 -20.65 0.52 -15.03
N THR A 252 -21.28 -0.25 -15.91
CA THR A 252 -21.42 -1.71 -15.79
C THR A 252 -20.72 -2.39 -16.97
N PHE A 253 -19.75 -3.26 -16.72
CA PHE A 253 -19.08 -4.08 -17.73
C PHE A 253 -19.52 -5.52 -17.54
N THR A 254 -20.38 -6.02 -18.41
CA THR A 254 -20.98 -7.35 -18.26
C THR A 254 -20.89 -8.17 -19.53
N ASP A 255 -20.74 -9.49 -19.36
CA ASP A 255 -20.77 -10.48 -20.44
C ASP A 255 -19.74 -10.23 -21.56
N ASN A 256 -18.64 -9.54 -21.26
CA ASN A 256 -17.54 -9.42 -22.20
C ASN A 256 -16.85 -10.79 -22.33
N ASN A 257 -16.52 -11.17 -23.56
CA ASN A 257 -15.92 -12.47 -23.82
C ASN A 257 -14.45 -12.54 -23.38
N ARG A 258 -13.82 -11.38 -23.12
CA ARG A 258 -12.49 -11.25 -22.49
C ARG A 258 -12.58 -10.32 -21.26
N GLU A 259 -12.12 -9.08 -21.34
CA GLU A 259 -12.17 -8.14 -20.21
C GLU A 259 -13.20 -7.03 -20.36
N GLY A 260 -13.63 -6.47 -19.23
CA GLY A 260 -14.38 -5.21 -19.23
C GLY A 260 -13.50 -4.04 -19.71
N VAL A 261 -12.31 -3.87 -19.12
CA VAL A 261 -11.35 -2.83 -19.51
C VAL A 261 -9.95 -3.43 -19.65
N PHE A 262 -9.22 -3.03 -20.70
CA PHE A 262 -7.82 -3.37 -20.90
C PHE A 262 -6.96 -2.09 -20.97
N ILE A 263 -5.89 -2.03 -20.17
CA ILE A 263 -4.97 -0.89 -20.08
C ILE A 263 -3.57 -1.33 -20.53
N THR A 264 -3.00 -0.61 -21.49
CA THR A 264 -1.69 -0.93 -22.08
C THR A 264 -0.86 0.31 -22.42
N GLY A 265 0.36 0.09 -22.90
CA GLY A 265 1.32 1.14 -23.21
C GLY A 265 1.74 1.88 -21.94
N THR A 266 1.49 3.19 -21.89
CA THR A 266 1.72 4.04 -20.71
C THR A 266 0.40 4.61 -20.17
N GLY A 267 -0.73 3.94 -20.42
CA GLY A 267 -2.04 4.44 -20.00
C GLY A 267 -2.09 4.64 -18.49
N ASN A 268 -2.79 5.68 -18.02
CA ASN A 268 -2.99 5.97 -16.60
C ASN A 268 -4.43 6.45 -16.36
N PRO A 269 -5.45 5.61 -16.61
CA PRO A 269 -6.84 5.99 -16.42
C PRO A 269 -7.21 6.03 -14.93
N LYS A 270 -8.27 6.81 -14.63
CA LYS A 270 -9.00 6.70 -13.37
C LYS A 270 -10.25 5.85 -13.60
N ILE A 271 -10.34 4.72 -12.91
CA ILE A 271 -11.43 3.75 -13.04
C ILE A 271 -12.10 3.61 -11.68
N SER A 272 -13.30 4.16 -11.51
CA SER A 272 -13.95 4.17 -10.19
C SER A 272 -15.45 3.93 -10.17
N GLN A 273 -15.96 3.30 -9.11
CA GLN A 273 -17.39 3.07 -8.89
C GLN A 273 -18.09 2.24 -10.00
N ASN A 274 -17.33 1.47 -10.77
CA ASN A 274 -17.87 0.59 -11.81
C ASN A 274 -18.18 -0.81 -11.25
N VAL A 275 -18.99 -1.56 -12.00
CA VAL A 275 -19.30 -2.97 -11.75
C VAL A 275 -18.78 -3.80 -12.92
N PHE A 276 -17.97 -4.82 -12.64
CA PHE A 276 -17.46 -5.80 -13.60
C PHE A 276 -18.10 -7.15 -13.26
N LEU A 277 -19.02 -7.61 -14.10
CA LEU A 277 -19.89 -8.75 -13.79
C LEU A 277 -19.84 -9.80 -14.90
N ARG A 278 -19.59 -11.07 -14.58
CA ARG A 278 -19.72 -12.19 -15.55
C ARG A 278 -18.92 -12.03 -16.85
N ASN A 279 -17.82 -11.28 -16.82
CA ASN A 279 -16.87 -11.23 -17.93
C ASN A 279 -16.10 -12.54 -17.99
N LYS A 280 -16.08 -13.22 -19.14
CA LYS A 280 -15.50 -14.57 -19.26
C LYS A 280 -13.99 -14.59 -19.03
N GLY A 281 -13.29 -13.52 -19.42
CA GLY A 281 -11.90 -13.28 -19.09
C GLY A 281 -11.81 -12.60 -17.73
N ASN A 282 -11.43 -11.32 -17.69
CA ASN A 282 -11.17 -10.62 -16.43
C ASN A 282 -12.10 -9.42 -16.25
N GLY A 283 -12.16 -8.84 -15.05
CA GLY A 283 -12.75 -7.52 -14.89
C GLY A 283 -11.90 -6.46 -15.59
N ILE A 284 -10.67 -6.29 -15.11
CA ILE A 284 -9.67 -5.40 -15.71
C ILE A 284 -8.38 -6.19 -15.98
N SER A 285 -7.74 -5.90 -17.12
CA SER A 285 -6.37 -6.34 -17.42
C SER A 285 -5.44 -5.15 -17.60
N THR A 286 -4.22 -5.21 -17.05
CA THR A 286 -3.15 -4.22 -17.26
C THR A 286 -1.89 -4.88 -17.80
N ALA A 287 -1.23 -4.23 -18.76
CA ALA A 287 -0.02 -4.73 -19.42
C ALA A 287 0.96 -3.58 -19.72
N SER A 288 2.12 -3.93 -20.27
CA SER A 288 3.22 -3.01 -20.60
C SER A 288 3.65 -2.16 -19.40
N ASN A 289 3.68 -0.83 -19.54
CA ASN A 289 4.04 0.11 -18.47
C ASN A 289 2.80 0.86 -17.98
N ALA A 290 1.62 0.23 -18.11
CA ALA A 290 0.36 0.82 -17.70
C ALA A 290 0.40 1.15 -16.21
N LYS A 291 -0.11 2.33 -15.92
CA LYS A 291 -0.47 2.82 -14.59
C LYS A 291 -1.99 2.94 -14.56
N GLY A 292 -2.54 3.31 -13.43
CA GLY A 292 -3.96 3.57 -13.32
C GLY A 292 -4.40 3.59 -11.88
N GLU A 293 -5.47 4.33 -11.62
CA GLU A 293 -6.14 4.39 -10.32
C GLU A 293 -7.43 3.59 -10.42
N ILE A 294 -7.44 2.38 -9.86
CA ILE A 294 -8.58 1.46 -9.88
C ILE A 294 -9.20 1.48 -8.49
N GLU A 295 -10.29 2.24 -8.33
CA GLU A 295 -10.81 2.61 -7.02
C GLU A 295 -12.30 2.31 -6.83
N ASN A 296 -12.68 1.68 -5.71
CA ASN A 296 -14.08 1.52 -5.32
C ASN A 296 -14.97 0.83 -6.37
N ASN A 297 -14.41 -0.10 -7.15
CA ASN A 297 -15.15 -0.90 -8.12
C ASN A 297 -15.59 -2.23 -7.50
N VAL A 298 -16.57 -2.89 -8.12
CA VAL A 298 -17.02 -4.24 -7.80
C VAL A 298 -16.63 -5.19 -8.92
N PHE A 299 -16.01 -6.32 -8.59
CA PHE A 299 -15.61 -7.38 -9.51
C PHE A 299 -16.24 -8.69 -9.08
N GLU A 300 -17.12 -9.25 -9.92
CA GLU A 300 -17.95 -10.40 -9.57
C GLU A 300 -18.14 -11.38 -10.72
N ASP A 301 -18.03 -12.68 -10.42
CA ASP A 301 -18.24 -13.79 -11.37
C ASP A 301 -17.39 -13.70 -12.66
N THR A 302 -16.21 -13.10 -12.60
CA THR A 302 -15.26 -13.08 -13.72
C THR A 302 -14.25 -14.24 -13.63
N GLY A 303 -13.42 -14.43 -14.66
CA GLY A 303 -12.22 -15.24 -14.56
C GLY A 303 -11.30 -14.67 -13.48
N PHE A 304 -10.60 -13.56 -13.74
CA PHE A 304 -9.91 -12.81 -12.69
C PHE A 304 -10.57 -11.46 -12.45
N GLY A 305 -10.74 -11.05 -11.19
CA GLY A 305 -11.19 -9.69 -10.90
C GLY A 305 -10.25 -8.66 -11.56
N LEU A 306 -8.95 -8.82 -11.31
CA LEU A 306 -7.89 -8.09 -12.01
C LEU A 306 -6.78 -9.03 -12.49
N ALA A 307 -6.26 -8.78 -13.69
CA ALA A 307 -5.03 -9.39 -14.19
C ALA A 307 -3.97 -8.31 -14.46
N ILE A 308 -2.84 -8.36 -13.78
CA ILE A 308 -1.84 -7.30 -13.75
C ILE A 308 -0.49 -7.89 -14.17
N GLY A 309 -0.04 -7.56 -15.37
CA GLY A 309 1.15 -8.18 -15.97
C GLY A 309 2.21 -7.22 -16.49
N GLU A 310 3.24 -7.80 -17.10
CA GLU A 310 4.42 -7.11 -17.63
C GLU A 310 5.09 -6.19 -16.61
N ASN A 311 5.23 -4.89 -16.88
CA ASN A 311 5.83 -3.90 -15.98
C ASN A 311 4.77 -2.96 -15.38
N SER A 312 3.49 -3.34 -15.41
CA SER A 312 2.40 -2.47 -14.97
C SER A 312 2.40 -2.27 -13.45
N SER A 313 2.01 -1.07 -13.01
CA SER A 313 2.05 -0.68 -11.60
C SER A 313 0.82 0.16 -11.21
N PRO A 314 -0.41 -0.37 -11.34
CA PRO A 314 -1.62 0.36 -10.95
C PRO A 314 -1.77 0.48 -9.43
N LEU A 315 -2.44 1.53 -8.98
CA LEU A 315 -3.00 1.64 -7.63
C LEU A 315 -4.38 0.97 -7.63
N VAL A 316 -4.57 0.00 -6.75
CA VAL A 316 -5.83 -0.74 -6.58
C VAL A 316 -6.33 -0.48 -5.17
N SER A 317 -7.37 0.34 -5.03
CA SER A 317 -7.82 0.83 -3.72
C SER A 317 -9.33 0.70 -3.48
N GLY A 318 -9.75 0.20 -2.31
CA GLY A 318 -11.17 0.24 -1.92
C GLY A 318 -12.10 -0.65 -2.75
N ASN A 319 -11.58 -1.57 -3.56
CA ASN A 319 -12.41 -2.41 -4.44
C ASN A 319 -13.00 -3.61 -3.70
N GLN A 320 -14.15 -4.09 -4.18
CA GLN A 320 -14.78 -5.34 -3.76
C GLN A 320 -14.56 -6.40 -4.84
N ILE A 321 -13.78 -7.44 -4.55
CA ILE A 321 -13.35 -8.46 -5.51
C ILE A 321 -13.83 -9.81 -5.00
N ARG A 322 -14.93 -10.30 -5.57
CA ARG A 322 -15.65 -11.46 -5.04
C ARG A 322 -16.09 -12.47 -6.08
N GLN A 323 -16.14 -13.74 -5.69
CA GLN A 323 -16.72 -14.83 -6.51
C GLN A 323 -16.08 -15.04 -7.90
N ASN A 324 -14.88 -14.48 -8.13
CA ASN A 324 -14.13 -14.70 -9.36
C ASN A 324 -13.43 -16.08 -9.32
N VAL A 325 -12.83 -16.54 -10.42
CA VAL A 325 -11.96 -17.73 -10.37
C VAL A 325 -10.80 -17.48 -9.43
N ASP A 326 -10.01 -16.44 -9.69
CA ASP A 326 -9.06 -15.85 -8.74
C ASP A 326 -9.40 -14.37 -8.57
N GLY A 327 -9.14 -13.79 -7.39
CA GLY A 327 -9.42 -12.37 -7.16
C GLY A 327 -8.52 -11.47 -7.99
N ILE A 328 -7.21 -11.54 -7.76
CA ILE A 328 -6.21 -10.78 -8.51
C ILE A 328 -5.05 -11.70 -8.92
N TYR A 329 -4.75 -11.70 -10.21
CA TYR A 329 -3.59 -12.38 -10.77
C TYR A 329 -2.50 -11.38 -11.13
N VAL A 330 -1.30 -11.53 -10.56
CA VAL A 330 -0.14 -10.67 -10.80
C VAL A 330 1.00 -11.50 -11.38
N ASN A 331 1.56 -11.11 -12.52
CA ASN A 331 2.62 -11.85 -13.19
C ASN A 331 3.74 -10.95 -13.74
N ASP A 332 4.72 -11.59 -14.37
CA ASP A 332 5.92 -10.95 -14.95
C ASP A 332 6.67 -10.08 -13.93
N ASN A 333 6.88 -8.79 -14.19
CA ASN A 333 7.57 -7.85 -13.31
C ASN A 333 6.60 -6.84 -12.66
N ALA A 334 5.29 -7.12 -12.68
CA ALA A 334 4.28 -6.16 -12.29
C ALA A 334 4.40 -5.79 -10.81
N ARG A 335 4.11 -4.51 -10.50
CA ARG A 335 4.26 -3.91 -9.16
C ARG A 335 3.03 -3.11 -8.74
N PRO A 336 1.84 -3.74 -8.64
CA PRO A 336 0.65 -3.03 -8.20
C PRO A 336 0.76 -2.65 -6.72
N VAL A 337 0.09 -1.55 -6.34
CA VAL A 337 -0.07 -1.13 -4.94
C VAL A 337 -1.51 -1.39 -4.52
N LEU A 338 -1.73 -2.21 -3.50
CA LEU A 338 -3.07 -2.64 -3.08
C LEU A 338 -3.41 -2.09 -1.71
N ARG A 339 -4.49 -1.31 -1.60
CA ARG A 339 -4.95 -0.69 -0.34
C ARG A 339 -6.45 -0.87 -0.10
N ASN A 340 -6.85 -1.18 1.13
CA ASN A 340 -8.26 -1.16 1.55
C ASN A 340 -9.21 -2.00 0.67
N ASN A 341 -8.73 -3.03 -0.04
CA ASN A 341 -9.59 -3.86 -0.87
C ASN A 341 -10.22 -4.98 -0.04
N VAL A 342 -11.42 -5.42 -0.42
CA VAL A 342 -12.07 -6.63 0.11
C VAL A 342 -12.01 -7.70 -0.96
N ILE A 343 -11.27 -8.78 -0.70
CA ILE A 343 -11.01 -9.87 -1.65
C ILE A 343 -11.54 -11.17 -1.06
N GLU A 344 -12.73 -11.58 -1.47
CA GLU A 344 -13.48 -12.61 -0.74
C GLU A 344 -14.24 -13.61 -1.60
N GLY A 345 -14.38 -14.84 -1.11
CA GLY A 345 -15.25 -15.83 -1.76
C GLY A 345 -14.83 -16.21 -3.18
N ASN A 346 -13.58 -15.93 -3.59
CA ASN A 346 -13.08 -16.33 -4.91
C ASN A 346 -12.88 -17.85 -4.94
N LYS A 347 -13.14 -18.47 -6.10
CA LYS A 347 -13.23 -19.94 -6.24
C LYS A 347 -11.92 -20.64 -5.92
N ARG A 348 -10.80 -20.01 -6.23
CA ARG A 348 -9.45 -20.49 -5.94
C ARG A 348 -8.73 -19.51 -5.02
N ASP A 349 -8.05 -18.52 -5.54
CA ASP A 349 -7.10 -17.73 -4.76
C ASP A 349 -7.58 -16.27 -4.62
N GLY A 350 -7.28 -15.61 -3.50
CA GLY A 350 -7.50 -14.18 -3.32
C GLY A 350 -6.54 -13.38 -4.21
N ILE A 351 -5.23 -13.50 -3.94
CA ILE A 351 -4.17 -13.03 -4.83
C ILE A 351 -3.26 -14.19 -5.23
N VAL A 352 -2.88 -14.24 -6.50
CA VAL A 352 -1.80 -15.09 -7.00
C VAL A 352 -0.72 -14.22 -7.62
N ALA A 353 0.51 -14.35 -7.12
CA ALA A 353 1.70 -13.70 -7.70
C ALA A 353 2.62 -14.75 -8.33
N THR A 354 3.08 -14.51 -9.55
CA THR A 354 3.92 -15.46 -10.31
C THR A 354 5.14 -14.79 -10.94
N ILE A 355 6.11 -15.60 -11.34
CA ILE A 355 7.32 -15.16 -12.04
C ILE A 355 8.16 -14.21 -11.15
N ALA A 356 8.17 -12.91 -11.43
CA ALA A 356 8.93 -11.88 -10.71
C ALA A 356 8.03 -10.76 -10.16
N ALA A 357 6.72 -11.02 -10.06
CA ALA A 357 5.72 -10.08 -9.58
C ALA A 357 6.04 -9.60 -8.15
N GLN A 358 5.86 -8.30 -7.90
CA GLN A 358 6.12 -7.68 -6.61
C GLN A 358 4.92 -6.80 -6.20
N PRO A 359 3.76 -7.41 -5.88
CA PRO A 359 2.64 -6.64 -5.37
C PRO A 359 2.99 -6.04 -3.99
N ASP A 360 2.76 -4.74 -3.85
CA ASP A 360 2.82 -4.04 -2.58
C ASP A 360 1.48 -4.21 -1.86
N LEU A 361 1.45 -5.14 -0.89
CA LEU A 361 0.31 -5.36 0.00
C LEU A 361 0.45 -4.58 1.32
N GLY A 362 1.28 -3.55 1.38
CA GLY A 362 1.57 -2.76 2.56
C GLY A 362 3.08 -2.65 2.79
N THR A 363 3.50 -1.48 3.29
CA THR A 363 4.88 -1.19 3.69
C THR A 363 4.97 -0.98 5.20
N ALA A 364 6.18 -0.79 5.73
CA ALA A 364 6.36 -0.46 7.14
C ALA A 364 5.70 0.89 7.52
N GLU A 365 5.59 1.80 6.55
CA GLU A 365 5.03 3.14 6.71
C GLU A 365 3.54 3.20 6.40
N ILE A 366 3.07 2.43 5.41
CA ILE A 366 1.70 2.48 4.90
C ILE A 366 1.10 1.08 4.91
N ALA A 367 0.19 0.83 5.86
CA ALA A 367 -0.56 -0.41 5.95
C ALA A 367 -1.38 -0.69 4.68
N GLY A 368 -1.46 -1.96 4.31
CA GLY A 368 -2.26 -2.46 3.21
C GLY A 368 -3.77 -2.33 3.47
N ASN A 369 -4.23 -2.68 4.68
CA ASN A 369 -5.64 -2.70 5.07
C ASN A 369 -6.54 -3.52 4.12
N ASN A 370 -5.97 -4.46 3.36
CA ASN A 370 -6.76 -5.36 2.53
C ASN A 370 -7.36 -6.47 3.41
N VAL A 371 -8.59 -6.88 3.10
CA VAL A 371 -9.31 -7.94 3.81
C VAL A 371 -9.49 -9.11 2.87
N PHE A 372 -8.89 -10.24 3.22
CA PHE A 372 -9.05 -11.52 2.55
C PHE A 372 -9.86 -12.45 3.43
N ARG A 373 -10.87 -13.11 2.85
CA ARG A 373 -11.65 -14.11 3.58
C ARG A 373 -12.38 -15.03 2.64
N ASN A 374 -12.62 -16.27 3.08
CA ASN A 374 -13.45 -17.23 2.37
C ASN A 374 -13.01 -17.54 0.92
N ASN A 375 -11.74 -17.27 0.55
CA ASN A 375 -11.22 -17.72 -0.74
C ASN A 375 -11.00 -19.25 -0.70
N GLY A 376 -11.24 -19.92 -1.82
CA GLY A 376 -11.34 -21.38 -1.87
C GLY A 376 -10.06 -22.10 -1.45
N LYS A 377 -8.96 -21.82 -2.14
CA LYS A 377 -7.64 -22.44 -1.97
C LYS A 377 -6.73 -21.60 -1.07
N SER A 378 -6.44 -20.35 -1.44
CA SER A 378 -5.54 -19.48 -0.69
C SER A 378 -6.04 -18.05 -0.64
N ASP A 379 -5.82 -17.35 0.48
CA ASP A 379 -6.00 -15.90 0.53
C ASP A 379 -4.86 -15.21 -0.20
N LEU A 380 -3.63 -15.68 0.01
CA LEU A 380 -2.43 -15.23 -0.71
C LEU A 380 -1.63 -16.43 -1.21
N ASN A 381 -1.29 -16.42 -2.50
CA ASN A 381 -0.46 -17.43 -3.14
C ASN A 381 0.73 -16.76 -3.84
N ASN A 382 1.90 -16.83 -3.21
CA ASN A 382 3.16 -16.38 -3.79
C ASN A 382 3.89 -17.55 -4.47
N SER A 383 3.80 -17.62 -5.78
CA SER A 383 4.54 -18.55 -6.63
C SER A 383 5.75 -17.88 -7.32
N THR A 384 6.26 -16.78 -6.76
CA THR A 384 7.50 -16.13 -7.21
C THR A 384 8.72 -16.69 -6.47
N ASN A 385 9.92 -16.34 -6.94
CA ASN A 385 11.15 -16.63 -6.20
C ASN A 385 11.41 -15.66 -5.03
N GLY A 386 10.75 -14.51 -5.01
CA GLY A 386 10.90 -13.46 -4.01
C GLY A 386 9.94 -13.61 -2.83
N THR A 387 10.13 -12.77 -1.81
CA THR A 387 9.23 -12.66 -0.66
C THR A 387 8.24 -11.52 -0.90
N ILE A 388 6.95 -11.76 -0.63
CA ILE A 388 5.91 -10.72 -0.64
C ILE A 388 5.61 -10.31 0.80
N TYR A 389 5.52 -9.01 1.04
CA TYR A 389 5.18 -8.45 2.35
C TYR A 389 3.69 -8.11 2.40
N SER A 390 2.99 -8.63 3.42
CA SER A 390 1.57 -8.44 3.67
C SER A 390 1.36 -7.71 4.99
N ILE A 391 1.47 -6.39 4.97
CA ILE A 391 1.53 -5.57 6.21
C ILE A 391 0.20 -4.88 6.43
N GLY A 392 -0.39 -5.07 7.61
CA GLY A 392 -1.66 -4.46 7.98
C GLY A 392 -2.86 -5.03 7.20
N ASN A 393 -2.75 -6.23 6.63
CA ASN A 393 -3.87 -6.92 6.00
C ASN A 393 -4.52 -7.93 6.97
N THR A 394 -5.81 -8.17 6.78
CA THR A 394 -6.56 -9.21 7.49
C THR A 394 -6.74 -10.41 6.56
N LEU A 395 -6.29 -11.59 6.96
CA LEU A 395 -6.38 -12.83 6.16
C LEU A 395 -6.27 -14.08 7.03
N ASP A 396 -6.66 -15.24 6.52
CA ASP A 396 -6.40 -16.54 7.15
C ASP A 396 -4.98 -17.00 6.83
N VAL A 397 -4.09 -16.93 7.83
CA VAL A 397 -2.69 -17.33 7.70
C VAL A 397 -2.50 -18.80 7.29
N LYS A 398 -3.50 -19.67 7.53
CA LYS A 398 -3.46 -21.07 7.08
C LYS A 398 -3.69 -21.19 5.57
N LYS A 399 -4.26 -20.16 4.95
CA LYS A 399 -4.54 -20.05 3.52
C LYS A 399 -3.46 -19.24 2.81
N VAL A 400 -2.25 -19.25 3.33
CA VAL A 400 -1.09 -18.59 2.72
C VAL A 400 -0.17 -19.63 2.11
N ALA A 401 0.12 -19.47 0.83
CA ALA A 401 1.01 -20.33 0.08
C ALA A 401 2.23 -19.53 -0.42
N GLY A 402 3.43 -20.10 -0.26
CA GLY A 402 4.68 -19.47 -0.68
C GLY A 402 5.31 -18.54 0.36
N ARG A 403 6.35 -17.80 -0.06
CA ARG A 403 7.16 -16.94 0.82
C ARG A 403 6.45 -15.62 1.06
N ILE A 404 5.63 -15.54 2.11
CA ILE A 404 4.91 -14.32 2.49
C ILE A 404 5.24 -13.97 3.93
N GLU A 405 5.61 -12.72 4.14
CA GLU A 405 5.96 -12.18 5.45
C GLU A 405 4.92 -11.11 5.83
N PHE A 406 4.45 -11.13 7.07
CA PHE A 406 3.43 -10.17 7.53
C PHE A 406 4.02 -8.86 8.08
N THR A 407 5.33 -8.74 7.97
CA THR A 407 6.14 -7.59 8.39
C THR A 407 7.22 -7.33 7.34
N ALA A 408 7.46 -6.06 6.98
CA ALA A 408 8.55 -5.73 6.05
C ALA A 408 9.92 -6.02 6.69
N PRO A 409 10.94 -6.38 5.91
CA PRO A 409 12.32 -6.30 6.35
C PRO A 409 12.65 -4.83 6.33
N ILE A 410 13.03 -4.30 7.49
CA ILE A 410 13.70 -3.01 7.52
C ILE A 410 15.02 -3.23 6.77
N ALA A 411 15.23 -2.52 5.67
CA ALA A 411 16.44 -2.63 4.88
C ALA A 411 17.67 -2.46 5.81
N GLY A 412 18.40 -3.56 6.06
CA GLY A 412 19.55 -3.57 6.97
C GLY A 412 19.62 -4.69 8.04
N GLN A 413 18.75 -5.69 8.05
CA GLN A 413 18.83 -6.78 9.05
C GLN A 413 18.66 -8.20 8.44
N PRO A 414 19.66 -9.09 8.59
CA PRO A 414 19.45 -10.54 8.51
C PRO A 414 19.09 -11.14 9.89
N GLY A 415 18.04 -11.96 9.92
CA GLY A 415 17.93 -13.12 10.81
C GLY A 415 17.15 -12.99 12.12
N THR A 416 16.03 -13.71 12.21
CA THR A 416 15.37 -14.29 13.41
C THR A 416 15.35 -13.45 14.70
N SER A 417 14.16 -12.99 15.08
CA SER A 417 13.89 -12.30 16.34
C SER A 417 14.44 -13.06 17.56
N ALA A 418 15.30 -12.40 18.34
CA ALA A 418 15.92 -12.97 19.54
C ALA A 418 14.94 -13.11 20.73
N PHE A 419 13.77 -12.47 20.67
CA PHE A 419 12.77 -12.47 21.74
C PHE A 419 11.36 -12.73 21.20
N GLN A 420 10.67 -13.72 21.75
CA GLN A 420 9.37 -14.18 21.24
C GLN A 420 8.25 -13.13 21.41
N ASP A 421 8.28 -12.37 22.50
CA ASP A 421 7.29 -11.36 22.87
C ASP A 421 7.57 -9.97 22.26
N VAL A 422 8.55 -9.89 21.36
CA VAL A 422 8.92 -8.67 20.63
C VAL A 422 8.48 -8.75 19.17
N GLN A 423 8.11 -9.93 18.68
CA GLN A 423 7.63 -10.13 17.31
C GLN A 423 6.36 -9.29 17.07
N GLY A 424 6.40 -8.41 16.06
CA GLY A 424 5.32 -7.48 15.73
C GLY A 424 5.20 -6.29 16.68
N HIS A 425 6.10 -6.13 17.66
CA HIS A 425 6.08 -5.01 18.59
C HIS A 425 6.66 -3.73 17.95
N TRP A 426 6.09 -2.55 18.22
CA TRP A 426 6.51 -1.28 17.60
C TRP A 426 7.99 -0.93 17.83
N ALA A 427 8.55 -1.41 18.94
CA ALA A 427 9.94 -1.20 19.32
C ALA A 427 10.88 -2.34 18.88
N GLN A 428 10.38 -3.34 18.14
CA GLN A 428 11.11 -4.55 17.80
C GLN A 428 12.50 -4.26 17.24
N ALA A 429 12.56 -3.41 16.22
CA ALA A 429 13.81 -3.09 15.54
C ALA A 429 14.86 -2.46 16.48
N TYR A 430 14.42 -1.57 17.38
CA TYR A 430 15.31 -0.96 18.37
C TYR A 430 15.81 -2.00 19.37
N ILE A 431 14.89 -2.86 19.84
CA ILE A 431 15.20 -3.89 20.83
C ILE A 431 16.20 -4.90 20.25
N GLU A 432 15.94 -5.40 19.05
CA GLU A 432 16.78 -6.39 18.38
C GLU A 432 18.16 -5.83 18.05
N ALA A 433 18.23 -4.61 17.52
CA ALA A 433 19.51 -3.99 17.20
C ALA A 433 20.35 -3.74 18.46
N LEU A 434 19.76 -3.24 19.56
CA LEU A 434 20.48 -3.07 20.82
C LEU A 434 20.87 -4.42 21.45
N ALA A 435 20.08 -5.48 21.27
CA ALA A 435 20.40 -6.81 21.76
C ALA A 435 21.56 -7.45 20.99
N GLN A 436 21.59 -7.27 19.66
CA GLN A 436 22.72 -7.70 18.81
C GLN A 436 24.03 -7.00 19.20
N GLN A 437 23.96 -5.74 19.61
CA GLN A 437 25.12 -5.00 20.14
C GLN A 437 25.46 -5.36 21.60
N GLY A 438 24.73 -6.29 22.22
CA GLY A 438 24.92 -6.69 23.62
C GLY A 438 24.55 -5.62 24.65
N ILE A 439 23.92 -4.52 24.22
CA ILE A 439 23.56 -3.36 25.06
C ILE A 439 22.38 -3.70 25.97
N ILE A 440 21.38 -4.39 25.43
CA ILE A 440 20.24 -4.89 26.20
C ILE A 440 20.14 -6.41 26.12
N SER A 441 19.48 -7.01 27.10
CA SER A 441 19.22 -8.45 27.15
C SER A 441 17.79 -8.72 27.60
N GLY A 442 17.26 -9.86 27.16
CA GLY A 442 15.99 -10.39 27.64
C GLY A 442 16.12 -11.11 28.97
N PHE A 443 15.03 -11.73 29.38
CA PHE A 443 14.91 -12.56 30.57
C PHE A 443 15.14 -14.04 30.23
N PRO A 444 15.49 -14.88 31.24
CA PRO A 444 15.42 -16.32 31.10
C PRO A 444 14.05 -16.74 30.56
N GLY A 445 14.03 -17.59 29.52
CA GLY A 445 12.81 -17.98 28.81
C GLY A 445 12.57 -17.28 27.46
N GLY A 446 13.49 -16.43 26.99
CA GLY A 446 13.46 -15.90 25.62
C GLY A 446 12.50 -14.72 25.41
N THR A 447 12.14 -14.01 26.49
CA THR A 447 11.26 -12.83 26.44
C THR A 447 12.01 -11.54 26.77
N PHE A 448 11.66 -10.43 26.15
CA PHE A 448 12.18 -9.10 26.47
C PHE A 448 11.33 -8.33 27.48
N ARG A 449 10.02 -8.58 27.54
CA ARG A 449 8.98 -7.86 28.30
C ARG A 449 8.93 -6.37 27.97
N PRO A 450 8.54 -5.99 26.74
CA PRO A 450 8.65 -4.62 26.27
C PRO A 450 7.84 -3.60 27.09
N SER A 451 6.74 -4.02 27.70
CA SER A 451 5.83 -3.15 28.49
C SER A 451 6.25 -2.96 29.94
N ASP A 452 7.22 -3.74 30.45
CA ASP A 452 7.65 -3.62 31.86
C ASP A 452 8.39 -2.29 32.09
N PRO A 453 8.18 -1.61 33.23
CA PRO A 453 8.90 -0.38 33.56
C PRO A 453 10.37 -0.66 33.91
N VAL A 454 11.26 0.26 33.55
CA VAL A 454 12.71 0.14 33.80
C VAL A 454 13.09 0.75 35.15
N THR A 455 13.92 0.06 35.94
CA THR A 455 14.49 0.64 37.17
C THR A 455 15.67 1.55 36.87
N ARG A 456 15.97 2.50 37.77
CA ARG A 456 17.13 3.40 37.64
C ARG A 456 18.45 2.64 37.49
N VAL A 457 18.64 1.53 38.21
CA VAL A 457 19.84 0.69 38.06
C VAL A 457 19.90 -0.02 36.71
N GLN A 458 18.77 -0.53 36.20
CA GLN A 458 18.71 -1.14 34.87
C GLN A 458 19.06 -0.13 33.79
N PHE A 459 18.55 1.10 33.91
CA PHE A 459 18.89 2.17 32.98
C PHE A 459 20.36 2.58 33.05
N ALA A 460 20.96 2.64 34.24
CA ALA A 460 22.40 2.87 34.40
C ALA A 460 23.24 1.78 33.71
N ALA A 461 22.82 0.51 33.78
CA ALA A 461 23.45 -0.59 33.04
C ALA A 461 23.36 -0.44 31.52
N ILE A 462 22.22 0.03 31.02
CA ILE A 462 22.04 0.33 29.60
C ILE A 462 22.97 1.47 29.17
N ILE A 463 23.07 2.56 29.94
CA ILE A 463 23.99 3.68 29.66
C ILE A 463 25.44 3.19 29.64
N ASN A 464 25.84 2.41 30.66
CA ASN A 464 27.19 1.89 30.78
C ASN A 464 27.58 1.04 29.56
N LYS A 465 26.67 0.17 29.10
CA LYS A 465 26.91 -0.66 27.91
C LYS A 465 26.85 0.12 26.59
N ALA A 466 25.91 1.05 26.46
CA ALA A 466 25.70 1.81 25.22
C ALA A 466 26.81 2.85 24.99
N PHE A 467 27.24 3.53 26.05
CA PHE A 467 28.10 4.70 25.93
C PHE A 467 29.48 4.54 26.55
N ALA A 468 29.62 3.68 27.56
CA ALA A 468 30.83 3.51 28.37
C ALA A 468 31.52 4.85 28.69
N PRO A 469 30.80 5.83 29.27
CA PRO A 469 31.27 7.21 29.32
C PRO A 469 32.49 7.36 30.24
N PRO A 470 33.51 8.14 29.82
CA PRO A 470 34.64 8.45 30.69
C PRO A 470 34.20 9.31 31.87
N PRO A 471 34.90 9.23 33.02
CA PRO A 471 34.56 10.02 34.20
C PRO A 471 34.79 11.51 33.96
N LYS A 472 33.75 12.32 34.19
CA LYS A 472 33.79 13.79 34.14
C LYS A 472 33.80 14.43 35.54
N GLN A 473 33.49 13.65 36.58
CA GLN A 473 33.45 14.07 37.96
C GLN A 473 34.03 12.98 38.89
N ALA A 474 34.39 13.38 40.11
CA ALA A 474 34.98 12.49 41.11
C ALA A 474 34.06 11.31 41.46
N ALA A 475 34.64 10.23 41.96
CA ALA A 475 33.89 9.06 42.43
C ALA A 475 32.92 9.47 43.55
N LEU A 476 31.65 9.13 43.37
CA LEU A 476 30.59 9.35 44.33
C LEU A 476 30.19 8.02 44.98
N SER A 477 29.99 8.04 46.29
CA SER A 477 29.41 6.91 47.03
C SER A 477 27.96 7.20 47.37
N PHE A 478 27.11 6.17 47.29
CA PHE A 478 25.70 6.25 47.65
C PHE A 478 25.42 5.37 48.86
N LYS A 479 24.66 5.87 49.83
CA LYS A 479 24.37 5.16 51.09
C LYS A 479 23.60 3.86 50.89
N ASP A 480 22.81 3.78 49.83
CA ASP A 480 21.91 2.68 49.49
C ASP A 480 22.50 1.72 48.45
N ILE A 481 23.79 1.87 48.07
CA ILE A 481 24.46 1.01 47.10
C ILE A 481 25.71 0.39 47.73
N SER A 482 25.68 -0.93 47.92
CA SER A 482 26.86 -1.72 48.35
C SER A 482 27.88 -1.84 47.21
N THR A 483 29.17 -1.88 47.52
CA THR A 483 30.24 -2.15 46.54
C THR A 483 30.13 -3.53 45.88
N ASN A 484 29.48 -4.48 46.54
CA ASN A 484 29.23 -5.83 46.01
C ASN A 484 27.91 -5.92 45.22
N PHE A 485 27.15 -4.82 45.10
CA PHE A 485 25.92 -4.79 44.32
C PHE A 485 26.23 -4.89 42.83
N TRP A 486 25.50 -5.72 42.08
CA TRP A 486 25.71 -5.90 40.64
C TRP A 486 25.65 -4.58 39.85
N GLY A 487 24.82 -3.64 40.31
CA GLY A 487 24.64 -2.33 39.71
C GLY A 487 25.69 -1.30 40.13
N TYR A 488 26.60 -1.62 41.05
CA TYR A 488 27.57 -0.69 41.61
C TYR A 488 28.38 0.01 40.51
N GLN A 489 29.03 -0.76 39.63
CA GLN A 489 29.82 -0.17 38.55
C GLN A 489 28.98 0.54 37.48
N PRO A 490 27.88 -0.05 36.97
CA PRO A 490 26.98 0.66 36.07
C PRO A 490 26.52 2.03 36.58
N ILE A 491 26.13 2.10 37.86
CA ILE A 491 25.70 3.34 38.51
C ILE A 491 26.87 4.32 38.57
N LEU A 492 28.03 3.87 39.03
CA LEU A 492 29.21 4.73 39.16
C LEU A 492 29.62 5.33 37.81
N THR A 493 29.73 4.51 36.76
CA THR A 493 30.08 4.99 35.41
C THR A 493 29.05 5.97 34.87
N ALA A 494 27.75 5.67 34.96
CA ALA A 494 26.69 6.55 34.46
C ALA A 494 26.67 7.90 35.20
N VAL A 495 26.91 7.88 36.51
CA VAL A 495 26.97 9.09 37.32
C VAL A 495 28.25 9.88 37.02
N GLN A 496 29.42 9.26 37.05
CA GLN A 496 30.69 9.94 36.76
C GLN A 496 30.72 10.49 35.34
N GLY A 497 30.11 9.81 34.38
CA GLY A 497 29.97 10.28 32.99
C GLY A 497 28.98 11.43 32.81
N GLY A 498 28.26 11.81 33.86
CA GLY A 498 27.29 12.92 33.86
C GLY A 498 25.91 12.58 33.28
N PHE A 499 25.60 11.29 33.07
CA PHE A 499 24.28 10.86 32.60
C PHE A 499 23.27 10.82 33.73
N MET A 500 23.65 10.34 34.91
CA MET A 500 22.73 10.22 36.05
C MET A 500 23.24 10.98 37.26
N ARG A 501 22.33 11.28 38.20
CA ARG A 501 22.64 11.88 39.50
C ARG A 501 21.87 11.15 40.60
N GLY A 502 22.45 11.15 41.80
CA GLY A 502 21.74 10.74 43.01
C GLY A 502 20.84 11.85 43.56
N TYR A 503 20.16 11.54 44.66
CA TYR A 503 19.28 12.46 45.36
C TYR A 503 20.02 13.24 46.46
N PRO A 504 19.50 14.41 46.89
CA PRO A 504 20.16 15.28 47.89
C PRO A 504 20.53 14.60 49.22
N GLU A 505 19.85 13.51 49.58
CA GLU A 505 20.11 12.72 50.81
C GLU A 505 21.31 11.74 50.70
N GLY A 506 21.97 11.69 49.54
CA GLY A 506 23.12 10.82 49.27
C GLY A 506 22.74 9.39 48.86
N THR A 507 21.56 9.22 48.26
CA THR A 507 21.02 7.92 47.79
C THR A 507 20.87 7.91 46.27
N PHE A 508 20.90 6.74 45.65
CA PHE A 508 20.67 6.57 44.21
C PHE A 508 19.26 6.06 43.88
N ARG A 509 18.65 5.31 44.80
CA ARG A 509 17.35 4.62 44.71
C ARG A 509 17.32 3.64 43.52
N PRO A 510 18.08 2.53 43.58
CA PRO A 510 18.34 1.67 42.42
C PRO A 510 17.07 1.02 41.85
N ASP A 511 16.15 0.58 42.72
CA ASP A 511 14.93 -0.15 42.33
C ASP A 511 13.77 0.76 41.94
N GLN A 512 13.92 2.07 42.13
CA GLN A 512 12.91 3.03 41.72
C GLN A 512 12.75 2.99 40.19
N ARG A 513 11.51 2.89 39.72
CA ARG A 513 11.18 2.96 38.29
C ARG A 513 11.47 4.36 37.77
N ILE A 514 12.13 4.44 36.61
CA ILE A 514 12.61 5.71 36.08
C ILE A 514 11.48 6.43 35.31
N PRO A 515 11.15 7.68 35.65
CA PRO A 515 10.24 8.48 34.85
C PRO A 515 10.83 8.77 33.46
N ARG A 516 9.96 8.84 32.46
CA ARG A 516 10.32 9.06 31.06
C ARG A 516 11.11 10.35 30.83
N VAL A 517 10.76 11.43 31.52
CA VAL A 517 11.53 12.68 31.47
C VAL A 517 12.97 12.53 31.97
N GLN A 518 13.21 11.67 32.97
CA GLN A 518 14.55 11.46 33.50
C GLN A 518 15.44 10.69 32.52
N VAL A 519 14.87 9.81 31.69
CA VAL A 519 15.61 9.13 30.60
C VAL A 519 16.14 10.16 29.60
N LEU A 520 15.29 11.10 29.18
CA LEU A 520 15.66 12.15 28.22
C LEU A 520 16.69 13.12 28.80
N VAL A 521 16.50 13.56 30.05
CA VAL A 521 17.46 14.46 30.71
C VAL A 521 18.80 13.77 30.93
N ALA A 522 18.80 12.48 31.26
CA ALA A 522 20.03 11.73 31.45
C ALA A 522 20.87 11.66 30.17
N LEU A 523 20.22 11.31 29.05
CA LEU A 523 20.89 11.26 27.75
C LEU A 523 21.33 12.66 27.30
N GLY A 524 20.47 13.67 27.44
CA GLY A 524 20.80 15.04 27.03
C GLY A 524 21.92 15.68 27.85
N SER A 525 21.98 15.38 29.14
CA SER A 525 23.08 15.85 30.00
C SER A 525 24.38 15.11 29.71
N GLY A 526 24.32 13.77 29.62
CA GLY A 526 25.50 12.92 29.39
C GLY A 526 26.16 13.17 28.04
N LEU A 527 25.35 13.33 26.99
CA LEU A 527 25.78 13.61 25.61
C LEU A 527 25.90 15.11 25.30
N ALA A 528 25.69 15.98 26.29
CA ALA A 528 25.85 17.42 26.19
C ALA A 528 25.02 18.07 25.05
N PHE A 529 23.73 17.73 24.96
CA PHE A 529 22.80 18.35 24.00
C PHE A 529 22.59 19.86 24.22
N GLY A 530 22.89 20.35 25.43
CA GLY A 530 22.61 21.73 25.81
C GLY A 530 21.12 21.96 26.03
N ASN A 531 20.67 23.20 25.81
CA ASN A 531 19.27 23.60 25.91
C ASN A 531 18.77 24.12 24.56
N ALA A 532 17.49 23.89 24.26
CA ALA A 532 16.82 24.49 23.10
C ALA A 532 15.60 25.32 23.54
N GLY A 533 15.05 26.10 22.61
CA GLY A 533 13.90 26.96 22.86
C GLY A 533 12.64 26.17 23.20
N ALA A 534 11.84 26.69 24.13
CA ALA A 534 10.60 26.05 24.58
C ALA A 534 9.54 25.93 23.46
N ASN A 535 9.68 26.70 22.37
CA ASN A 535 8.81 26.61 21.19
C ASN A 535 8.82 25.20 20.56
N VAL A 536 9.92 24.45 20.68
CA VAL A 536 10.04 23.07 20.19
C VAL A 536 9.09 22.12 20.95
N LEU A 537 8.67 22.49 22.16
CA LEU A 537 7.81 21.66 23.00
C LEU A 537 6.32 21.83 22.70
N THR A 538 5.92 22.83 21.89
CA THR A 538 4.50 23.07 21.50
C THR A 538 3.85 21.89 20.75
N ARG A 539 4.68 20.93 20.38
CA ARG A 539 4.38 19.70 19.66
C ARG A 539 3.81 18.62 20.58
N TYR A 540 4.02 18.78 21.89
CA TYR A 540 3.48 17.91 22.91
C TYR A 540 2.20 18.49 23.47
N GLN A 541 1.12 17.72 23.44
CA GLN A 541 -0.17 18.07 24.04
C GLN A 541 -0.06 18.21 25.56
N ASP A 542 0.89 17.48 26.15
CA ASP A 542 1.21 17.44 27.58
C ASP A 542 2.51 18.20 27.92
N ALA A 543 2.90 19.19 27.09
CA ALA A 543 4.10 20.00 27.33
C ALA A 543 4.10 20.70 28.70
N SER A 544 2.93 21.04 29.23
CA SER A 544 2.76 21.66 30.55
C SER A 544 3.14 20.73 31.71
N GLU A 545 3.16 19.42 31.49
CA GLU A 545 3.56 18.43 32.50
C GLU A 545 5.09 18.27 32.60
N ILE A 546 5.85 18.87 31.66
CA ILE A 546 7.31 18.84 31.68
C ILE A 546 7.81 19.72 32.82
N PRO A 547 8.55 19.16 33.79
CA PRO A 547 9.10 19.96 34.88
C PRO A 547 10.02 21.07 34.36
N SER A 548 9.96 22.25 34.98
CA SER A 548 10.71 23.45 34.56
C SER A 548 12.23 23.22 34.47
N TRP A 549 12.79 22.38 35.34
CA TRP A 549 14.21 22.01 35.33
C TRP A 549 14.60 21.12 34.13
N ALA A 550 13.65 20.45 33.49
CA ALA A 550 13.87 19.54 32.36
C ALA A 550 13.58 20.20 31.01
N THR A 551 12.82 21.30 30.97
CA THR A 551 12.30 21.94 29.75
C THR A 551 13.37 22.14 28.68
N GLY A 552 14.50 22.77 29.01
CA GLY A 552 15.54 23.09 28.03
C GLY A 552 16.20 21.84 27.42
N VAL A 553 16.46 20.81 28.24
CA VAL A 553 17.12 19.58 27.79
C VAL A 553 16.14 18.70 27.00
N VAL A 554 14.88 18.61 27.41
CA VAL A 554 13.84 17.89 26.66
C VAL A 554 13.60 18.55 25.30
N ALA A 555 13.59 19.88 25.24
CA ALA A 555 13.52 20.61 23.98
C ALA A 555 14.73 20.27 23.09
N ALA A 556 15.93 20.23 23.65
CA ALA A 556 17.15 19.89 22.92
C ALA A 556 17.17 18.43 22.41
N ALA A 557 16.65 17.49 23.19
CA ALA A 557 16.48 16.09 22.78
C ALA A 557 15.45 15.94 21.66
N THR A 558 14.36 16.72 21.73
CA THR A 558 13.32 16.78 20.69
C THR A 558 13.87 17.36 19.39
N GLN A 559 14.60 18.47 19.46
CA GLN A 559 15.26 19.10 18.31
C GLN A 559 16.23 18.16 17.59
N ARG A 560 16.83 17.23 18.34
CA ARG A 560 17.80 16.25 17.83
C ARG A 560 17.17 14.93 17.38
N SER A 561 15.83 14.85 17.35
CA SER A 561 15.08 13.64 16.99
C SER A 561 15.40 12.42 17.87
N VAL A 562 15.76 12.67 19.15
CA VAL A 562 16.05 11.59 20.12
C VAL A 562 14.78 11.05 20.78
N VAL A 563 13.71 11.85 20.80
CA VAL A 563 12.44 11.47 21.44
C VAL A 563 11.64 10.54 20.51
N VAL A 564 11.19 9.40 21.06
CA VAL A 564 10.33 8.43 20.36
C VAL A 564 9.04 8.20 21.16
N ASN A 565 7.90 8.63 20.65
CA ASN A 565 6.59 8.58 21.32
C ASN A 565 5.64 7.59 20.61
N TYR A 566 5.22 6.54 21.32
CA TYR A 566 4.25 5.55 20.84
C TYR A 566 3.05 5.45 21.80
N PRO A 567 1.82 5.29 21.29
CA PRO A 567 1.44 5.33 19.87
C PRO A 567 1.22 6.75 19.34
N VAL A 568 1.12 7.75 20.23
CA VAL A 568 0.80 9.14 19.89
C VAL A 568 2.06 9.99 19.90
N VAL A 569 2.51 10.43 18.72
CA VAL A 569 3.75 11.21 18.56
C VAL A 569 3.74 12.50 19.39
N GLY A 570 2.59 13.17 19.49
CA GLY A 570 2.39 14.39 20.24
C GLY A 570 2.18 14.22 21.75
N GLN A 571 2.43 13.05 22.34
CA GLN A 571 2.26 12.81 23.77
C GLN A 571 3.56 12.30 24.39
N LEU A 572 4.17 13.11 25.26
CA LEU A 572 5.46 12.79 25.88
C LEU A 572 5.33 11.90 27.12
N ALA A 573 4.24 12.04 27.88
CA ALA A 573 3.97 11.45 29.18
C ALA A 573 5.18 11.58 30.15
N PRO A 574 5.66 12.81 30.43
CA PRO A 574 6.98 13.03 31.04
C PRO A 574 7.12 12.41 32.45
N ASN A 575 6.03 12.38 33.22
CA ASN A 575 6.04 11.90 34.60
C ASN A 575 5.69 10.42 34.74
N ARG A 576 5.30 9.74 33.65
CA ARG A 576 5.03 8.30 33.64
C ARG A 576 6.33 7.52 33.69
N GLU A 577 6.30 6.34 34.31
CA GLU A 577 7.41 5.38 34.24
C GLU A 577 7.71 4.98 32.78
N ALA A 578 8.99 4.91 32.44
CA ALA A 578 9.45 4.51 31.11
C ALA A 578 9.47 2.98 31.00
N THR A 579 8.84 2.47 29.94
CA THR A 579 8.86 1.03 29.63
C THR A 579 10.19 0.62 28.98
N ARG A 580 10.50 -0.68 29.00
CA ARG A 580 11.69 -1.24 28.37
C ARG A 580 11.77 -0.96 26.87
N ALA A 581 10.65 -1.04 26.17
CA ALA A 581 10.56 -0.68 24.75
C ALA A 581 10.90 0.79 24.49
N GLU A 582 10.41 1.69 25.34
CA GLU A 582 10.67 3.12 25.21
C GLU A 582 12.11 3.49 25.51
N VAL A 583 12.68 2.92 26.57
CA VAL A 583 14.09 3.11 26.89
C VAL A 583 14.96 2.58 25.74
N ALA A 584 14.64 1.42 25.17
CA ALA A 584 15.36 0.89 24.01
C ALA A 584 15.29 1.85 22.81
N ALA A 585 14.11 2.33 22.46
CA ALA A 585 13.93 3.24 21.33
C ALA A 585 14.68 4.57 21.52
N ILE A 586 14.56 5.19 22.70
CA ILE A 586 15.20 6.49 23.00
C ILE A 586 16.73 6.34 23.05
N VAL A 587 17.25 5.28 23.67
CA VAL A 587 18.71 5.01 23.70
C VAL A 587 19.25 4.73 22.30
N TYR A 588 18.51 3.99 21.47
CA TYR A 588 18.88 3.77 20.08
C TYR A 588 19.01 5.10 19.32
N GLN A 589 18.02 5.98 19.42
CA GLN A 589 18.08 7.29 18.77
C GLN A 589 19.23 8.15 19.30
N ALA A 590 19.56 8.07 20.60
CA ALA A 590 20.72 8.74 21.14
C ALA A 590 22.05 8.20 20.56
N LEU A 591 22.15 6.90 20.26
CA LEU A 591 23.30 6.30 19.59
C LEU A 591 23.39 6.69 18.11
N VAL A 592 22.25 6.82 17.42
CA VAL A 592 22.17 7.38 16.05
C VAL A 592 22.62 8.83 16.05
N ASN A 593 22.13 9.64 16.98
CA ASN A 593 22.53 11.05 17.13
C ASN A 593 24.03 11.19 17.42
N ALA A 594 24.61 10.24 18.16
CA ALA A 594 26.05 10.17 18.42
C ALA A 594 26.88 9.60 17.25
N GLY A 595 26.25 9.26 16.11
CA GLY A 595 26.92 8.68 14.94
C GLY A 595 27.41 7.25 15.12
N ARG A 596 26.93 6.53 16.14
CA ARG A 596 27.37 5.17 16.49
C ARG A 596 26.52 4.07 15.86
N LEU A 597 25.30 4.38 15.47
CA LEU A 597 24.36 3.45 14.81
C LEU A 597 23.70 4.12 13.61
N GLN A 598 23.21 3.32 12.67
CA GLN A 598 22.43 3.79 11.53
C GLN A 598 20.99 4.11 11.96
N ALA A 599 20.38 5.11 11.33
CA ALA A 599 18.99 5.47 11.65
C ALA A 599 18.02 4.36 11.24
N ILE A 600 17.12 3.98 12.16
CA ILE A 600 15.95 3.14 11.85
C ILE A 600 14.77 4.10 11.58
N PRO A 601 14.19 4.09 10.37
CA PRO A 601 12.98 4.85 10.08
C PRO A 601 11.83 4.44 11.00
N SER A 602 11.14 5.43 11.59
CA SER A 602 10.00 5.16 12.46
C SER A 602 9.06 6.36 12.50
N PRO A 603 7.73 6.13 12.38
CA PRO A 603 6.74 7.21 12.47
C PRO A 603 6.61 7.76 13.90
N TYR A 604 7.22 7.11 14.90
CA TYR A 604 7.15 7.48 16.31
C TYR A 604 8.27 8.45 16.73
N ILE A 605 9.24 8.73 15.84
CA ILE A 605 10.31 9.70 16.11
C ILE A 605 9.74 11.12 16.01
N VAL A 606 9.97 11.93 17.04
CA VAL A 606 9.55 13.32 17.06
C VAL A 606 10.58 14.17 16.29
N SER A 607 10.26 14.60 15.08
CA SER A 607 11.20 15.21 14.12
C SER A 607 11.63 16.64 14.47
N GLY A 608 12.90 16.98 14.66
CA GLY A 608 13.28 18.32 15.13
C GLY A 608 12.95 19.56 14.27
N ASN A 609 12.49 19.42 13.02
CA ASN A 609 12.34 20.53 12.05
C ASN A 609 10.96 21.19 12.04
#